data_AF-A0A7Y5XT32-F1
#
_entry.id   AF-A0A7Y5XT32-F1
#
_cell.length_a   1.000
_cell.length_b   1.000
_cell.length_c   1.000
_cell.angle_alpha   90.00
_cell.angle_beta   90.00
_cell.angle_gamma   90.00
#
_symmetry.space_group_name_H-M   'P 1'
#
loop_
_entity.id
_entity.type
_entity.pdbx_description
1 polymer ?
#
loop_
_entity_poly.entity_id
_entity_poly.type
_entity_poly.pdbx_seq_one_letter_code
_entity_poly.pdbx_strand_id
1 'polypeptide(L)'
;MRFSVPASDPRIHALVVALDEADAPIAATWRAVGKTAEELGLRRPCYDTVREFVRAERARKAARAGVRSAALQVAAAAASYRAVDLPIALDALEVARAKKKLVSDRHKPS
;
A
#
# COMPACT_ATOMS: atom_id res chain seq x y z
N MET A 1 -21.15 9.62 -14.29
CA MET A 1 -19.83 9.62 -14.98
C MET A 1 -19.09 8.34 -14.60
N ARG A 2 -18.92 7.41 -15.53
CA ARG A 2 -18.08 6.22 -15.33
C ARG A 2 -16.64 6.66 -15.53
N PHE A 3 -15.84 6.67 -14.46
CA PHE A 3 -14.39 6.77 -14.57
C PHE A 3 -13.91 5.45 -15.17
N SER A 4 -13.89 5.36 -16.49
CA SER A 4 -13.07 4.39 -17.20
C SER A 4 -11.63 4.79 -16.89
N VAL A 5 -11.09 4.30 -15.78
CA VAL A 5 -9.65 4.33 -15.53
C VAL A 5 -9.06 3.54 -16.70
N PRO A 6 -8.29 4.15 -17.61
CA PRO A 6 -7.63 3.35 -18.63
C PRO A 6 -6.85 2.27 -17.91
N ALA A 7 -7.03 1.00 -18.32
CA ALA A 7 -6.36 -0.14 -17.72
C ALA A 7 -4.88 0.21 -17.61
N SER A 8 -4.44 0.53 -16.39
CA SER A 8 -3.14 1.12 -16.24
C SER A 8 -2.12 0.08 -16.59
N ASP A 9 -1.15 0.45 -17.41
CA ASP A 9 -0.11 -0.48 -17.82
C ASP A 9 0.51 -1.15 -16.58
N PRO A 10 0.38 -2.49 -16.42
CA PRO A 10 0.86 -3.18 -15.23
C PRO A 10 2.37 -3.02 -15.04
N ARG A 11 3.12 -2.74 -16.11
CA ARG A 11 4.55 -2.43 -16.06
C ARG A 11 4.81 -1.10 -15.36
N ILE A 12 3.97 -0.09 -15.58
CA ILE A 12 4.08 1.20 -14.88
C ILE A 12 3.76 1.02 -13.40
N HIS A 13 2.72 0.25 -13.06
CA HIS A 13 2.43 -0.08 -11.66
C HIS A 13 3.62 -0.81 -11.01
N ALA A 14 4.23 -1.78 -11.70
CA ALA A 14 5.42 -2.47 -11.21
C ALA A 14 6.60 -1.52 -10.97
N LEU A 15 6.85 -0.56 -11.87
CA LEU A 15 7.86 0.48 -11.67
C LEU A 15 7.56 1.34 -10.45
N VAL A 16 6.29 1.74 -10.22
CA VAL A 16 5.92 2.50 -9.02
C VAL A 16 6.16 1.68 -7.76
N VAL A 17 5.80 0.39 -7.74
CA VAL A 17 6.03 -0.48 -6.58
C VAL A 17 7.53 -0.62 -6.28
N ALA A 18 8.37 -0.71 -7.31
CA ALA A 18 9.81 -0.87 -7.18
C ALA A 18 10.54 0.41 -6.78
N LEU A 19 10.08 1.57 -7.26
CA LEU A 19 10.78 2.86 -7.11
C LEU A 19 10.19 3.79 -6.04
N ASP A 20 9.02 3.46 -5.46
CA ASP A 20 8.42 4.28 -4.39
C ASP A 20 9.11 4.04 -3.04
N GLU A 21 9.84 5.07 -2.61
CA GLU A 21 10.38 5.21 -1.26
C GLU A 21 9.40 5.94 -0.36
N ALA A 22 9.19 5.43 0.86
CA ALA A 22 8.14 5.92 1.76
C ALA A 22 8.34 7.39 2.17
N ASP A 23 9.58 7.80 2.38
CA ASP A 23 9.96 9.13 2.85
C ASP A 23 10.18 10.13 1.70
N ALA A 24 10.23 9.64 0.45
CA ALA A 24 10.39 10.49 -0.71
C ALA A 24 9.07 11.16 -1.11
N PRO A 25 9.10 12.40 -1.64
CA PRO A 25 7.92 13.02 -2.22
C PRO A 25 7.48 12.28 -3.48
N ILE A 26 6.17 12.20 -3.74
CA ILE A 26 5.59 11.51 -4.92
C ILE A 26 6.20 12.01 -6.24
N ALA A 27 6.55 13.29 -6.32
CA ALA A 27 7.20 13.88 -7.49
C ALA A 27 8.57 13.23 -7.79
N ALA A 28 9.33 12.80 -6.77
CA ALA A 28 10.57 12.06 -6.98
C ALA A 28 10.29 10.70 -7.61
N THR A 29 9.31 9.96 -7.08
CA THR A 29 8.86 8.69 -7.66
C THR A 29 8.41 8.85 -9.11
N TRP A 30 7.62 9.89 -9.43
CA TRP A 30 7.20 10.17 -10.81
C TRP A 30 8.36 10.46 -11.75
N ARG A 31 9.37 11.21 -11.32
CA ARG A 31 10.58 11.46 -12.13
C ARG A 31 11.35 10.17 -12.38
N ALA A 32 11.54 9.34 -11.35
CA ALA A 32 12.23 8.06 -11.47
C ALA A 32 11.48 7.09 -12.40
N VAL A 33 10.18 6.90 -12.16
CA VAL A 33 9.32 6.05 -13.00
C VAL A 33 9.27 6.55 -14.44
N GLY A 34 9.18 7.86 -14.65
CA GLY A 34 9.19 8.46 -15.99
C GLY A 34 10.49 8.16 -16.74
N LYS A 35 11.64 8.34 -16.08
CA LYS A 35 12.95 8.03 -16.65
C LYS A 35 13.08 6.54 -16.99
N THR A 36 12.76 5.65 -16.06
CA THR A 36 12.85 4.20 -16.29
C THR A 36 11.85 3.71 -17.33
N ALA A 37 10.66 4.30 -17.41
CA ALA A 37 9.69 4.00 -18.46
C ALA A 37 10.27 4.34 -19.85
N GLU A 38 10.87 5.53 -20.00
CA GLU A 38 11.53 5.96 -21.24
C GLU A 38 12.69 5.01 -21.62
N GLU A 39 13.54 4.62 -20.65
CA GLU A 39 14.64 3.67 -20.85
C GLU A 39 14.15 2.27 -21.30
N LEU A 40 12.95 1.87 -20.88
CA LEU A 40 12.32 0.60 -21.26
C LEU A 40 11.47 0.71 -22.54
N GLY A 41 11.52 1.83 -23.25
CA GLY A 41 10.72 2.07 -24.46
C GLY A 41 9.22 2.20 -24.19
N LEU A 42 8.83 2.45 -22.94
CA LEU A 42 7.45 2.68 -22.53
C LEU A 42 7.10 4.17 -22.63
N ARG A 43 5.83 4.45 -22.87
CA ARG A 43 5.33 5.83 -22.78
C ARG A 43 5.43 6.32 -21.33
N ARG A 44 6.01 7.49 -21.15
CA ARG A 44 6.06 8.16 -19.85
C ARG A 44 4.65 8.37 -19.28
N PRO A 45 4.38 7.92 -18.04
CA PRO A 45 3.08 8.10 -17.41
C PRO A 45 2.86 9.55 -16.97
N CYS A 46 1.58 9.97 -16.93
CA CYS A 46 1.23 11.25 -16.34
C CYS A 46 1.39 11.23 -14.82
N TYR A 47 1.58 12.41 -14.23
CA TYR A 47 1.78 12.54 -12.79
C TYR A 47 0.60 12.01 -11.97
N ASP A 48 -0.64 12.27 -12.41
CA ASP A 48 -1.83 11.82 -11.70
C ASP A 48 -1.93 10.29 -11.61
N THR A 49 -1.58 9.57 -12.68
CA THR A 49 -1.51 8.10 -12.69
C THR A 49 -0.48 7.59 -11.68
N VAL A 50 0.74 8.16 -11.66
CA VAL A 50 1.75 7.76 -10.67
C VAL A 50 1.31 8.11 -9.25
N ARG A 51 0.70 9.29 -9.04
CA ARG A 51 0.18 9.71 -7.74
C ARG A 51 -0.87 8.74 -7.21
N GLU A 52 -1.75 8.23 -8.07
CA GLU A 52 -2.75 7.23 -7.70
C GLU A 52 -2.11 5.91 -7.26
N PHE A 53 -1.15 5.37 -8.03
CA PHE A 53 -0.45 4.15 -7.64
C PHE A 53 0.36 4.29 -6.37
N VAL A 54 1.07 5.41 -6.20
CA VAL A 54 1.84 5.65 -4.98
C VAL A 54 0.91 5.69 -3.76
N ARG A 55 -0.24 6.38 -3.86
CA ARG A 55 -1.22 6.42 -2.76
C ARG A 55 -1.78 5.04 -2.44
N ALA A 56 -2.15 4.28 -3.47
CA ALA A 56 -2.66 2.92 -3.30
C ALA A 56 -1.60 2.02 -2.65
N GLU A 57 -0.35 2.08 -3.12
CA GLU A 57 0.71 1.23 -2.60
C GLU A 57 1.13 1.61 -1.17
N ARG A 58 1.23 2.91 -0.86
CA ARG A 58 1.48 3.37 0.51
C ARG A 58 0.34 2.96 1.45
N ALA A 59 -0.92 3.04 1.01
CA ALA A 59 -2.06 2.55 1.79
C ALA A 59 -1.97 1.04 2.05
N ARG A 60 -1.60 0.23 1.05
CA ARG A 60 -1.37 -1.21 1.20
C ARG A 60 -0.22 -1.50 2.17
N LYS A 61 0.92 -0.82 2.03
CA LYS A 61 2.09 -0.92 2.94
C LYS A 61 1.69 -0.58 4.38
N ALA A 62 0.99 0.54 4.58
CA ALA A 62 0.51 0.96 5.90
C ALA A 62 -0.47 -0.05 6.53
N ALA A 63 -1.39 -0.60 5.74
CA ALA A 63 -2.32 -1.62 6.23
C ALA A 63 -1.60 -2.92 6.63
N ARG A 64 -0.59 -3.36 5.85
CA ARG A 64 0.27 -4.50 6.21
C ARG A 64 1.04 -4.25 7.50
N ALA A 65 1.63 -3.06 7.65
CA ALA A 65 2.35 -2.66 8.87
C ALA A 65 1.44 -2.63 10.10
N GLY A 66 0.22 -2.10 9.96
CA GLY A 66 -0.78 -2.08 11.03
C GLY A 66 -1.15 -3.49 11.52
N VAL A 67 -1.39 -4.43 10.60
CA VAL A 67 -1.64 -5.84 10.96
C VAL A 67 -0.45 -6.46 11.69
N ARG A 68 0.78 -6.21 11.21
CA ARG A 68 1.99 -6.73 11.87
C ARG A 68 2.13 -6.17 13.29
N SER A 69 1.92 -4.87 13.46
CA SER A 69 1.97 -4.22 14.78
C SER A 69 0.94 -4.81 15.74
N ALA A 70 -0.31 -4.98 15.29
CA ALA A 70 -1.36 -5.57 16.12
C ALA A 70 -1.07 -7.03 16.47
N ALA A 71 -0.52 -7.82 15.54
CA ALA A 71 -0.13 -9.20 15.82
C ALA A 71 0.99 -9.28 16.87
N LEU A 72 1.95 -8.35 16.85
CA LEU A 72 2.99 -8.26 17.88
C LEU A 72 2.42 -7.89 19.25
N GLN A 73 1.41 -7.00 19.31
CA GLN A 73 0.72 -6.66 20.55
C GLN A 73 -0.02 -7.88 21.14
N VAL A 74 -0.70 -8.67 20.29
CA VAL A 74 -1.33 -9.92 20.72
C VAL A 74 -0.30 -10.90 21.29
N ALA A 75 0.82 -11.10 20.58
CA ALA A 75 1.88 -11.98 21.04
C ALA A 75 2.48 -11.53 22.39
N ALA A 76 2.70 -10.24 22.57
CA ALA A 76 3.21 -9.67 23.82
C ALA A 76 2.20 -9.80 24.97
N ALA A 77 0.90 -9.57 24.71
CA ALA A 77 -0.16 -9.72 25.71
C ALA A 77 -0.31 -11.19 26.15
N ALA A 78 -0.26 -12.13 25.19
CA ALA A 78 -0.30 -13.56 25.48
C ALA A 78 0.92 -14.03 26.29
N ALA A 79 2.13 -13.58 25.92
CA ALA A 79 3.37 -13.95 26.61
C ALA A 79 3.45 -13.39 28.03
N SER A 80 2.81 -12.25 28.29
CA SER A 80 2.82 -11.60 29.61
C SER A 80 1.72 -12.07 30.56
N TYR A 81 0.87 -13.02 30.16
CA TYR A 81 -0.31 -13.48 30.92
C TYR A 81 -1.24 -12.34 31.38
N ARG A 82 -1.17 -11.16 30.73
CA ARG A 82 -2.06 -10.04 31.05
C ARG A 82 -3.42 -10.27 30.41
N ALA A 83 -4.28 -10.96 31.15
CA ALA A 83 -5.62 -11.34 30.70
C ALA A 83 -6.49 -10.15 30.26
N VAL A 84 -6.22 -8.94 30.76
CA VAL A 84 -6.95 -7.71 30.37
C VAL A 84 -6.45 -7.14 29.03
N ASP A 85 -5.15 -7.28 28.73
CA ASP A 85 -4.55 -6.69 27.52
C ASP A 85 -4.80 -7.56 26.29
N LEU A 86 -5.03 -8.87 26.48
CA LEU A 86 -5.20 -9.82 25.38
C LEU A 86 -6.47 -9.58 24.54
N PRO A 87 -7.67 -9.39 25.11
CA PRO A 87 -8.87 -9.06 24.34
C PRO A 87 -8.72 -7.76 23.54
N ILE A 88 -8.14 -6.72 24.16
CA ILE A 88 -7.91 -5.42 23.51
C ILE A 88 -6.98 -5.57 22.30
N ALA A 89 -5.90 -6.35 22.46
CA ALA A 89 -4.97 -6.62 21.37
C ALA A 89 -5.60 -7.44 20.24
N LEU A 90 -6.48 -8.40 20.56
CA LEU A 90 -7.22 -9.19 19.58
C LEU A 90 -8.19 -8.31 18.77
N ASP A 91 -8.96 -7.45 19.42
CA ASP A 91 -9.85 -6.49 18.75
C ASP A 91 -9.07 -5.58 17.79
N ALA A 92 -7.92 -5.06 18.23
CA ALA A 92 -7.04 -4.23 17.39
C ALA A 92 -6.54 -5.01 16.16
N LEU A 93 -6.24 -6.31 16.30
CA LEU A 93 -5.83 -7.16 15.19
C LEU A 93 -6.98 -7.42 14.21
N GLU A 94 -8.20 -7.63 14.69
CA GLU A 94 -9.38 -7.80 13.84
C GLU A 94 -9.66 -6.54 13.02
N VAL A 95 -9.65 -5.37 13.66
CA VAL A 95 -9.81 -4.07 12.97
C VAL A 95 -8.71 -3.86 11.93
N ALA A 96 -7.45 -4.16 12.27
CA ALA A 96 -6.34 -4.03 11.32
C ALA A 96 -6.50 -4.97 10.11
N ARG A 97 -6.95 -6.21 10.32
CA ARG A 97 -7.25 -7.17 9.25
C ARG A 97 -8.39 -6.70 8.37
N ALA A 98 -9.48 -6.20 8.96
CA ALA A 98 -10.61 -5.64 8.22
C ALA A 98 -10.17 -4.44 7.36
N LYS A 99 -9.37 -3.52 7.93
CA LYS A 99 -8.80 -2.38 7.19
C LYS A 99 -7.92 -2.84 6.02
N LYS A 100 -7.06 -3.85 6.23
CA LYS A 100 -6.23 -4.43 5.15
C LYS A 100 -7.11 -5.02 4.04
N LYS A 101 -8.18 -5.73 4.39
CA LYS A 101 -9.12 -6.28 3.43
C LYS A 101 -9.76 -5.17 2.58
N LEU A 102 -10.27 -4.11 3.22
CA LEU A 102 -10.85 -2.96 2.53
C LEU A 102 -9.87 -2.27 1.56
N VAL A 103 -8.62 -2.08 1.99
CA VAL A 103 -7.56 -1.50 1.13
C VAL A 103 -7.24 -2.43 -0.04
N SER A 104 -7.23 -3.75 0.18
CA SER A 104 -7.03 -4.73 -0.88
C SER A 104 -8.18 -4.72 -1.90
N ASP A 105 -9.43 -4.69 -1.43
CA ASP A 105 -10.62 -4.71 -2.28
C ASP A 105 -10.75 -3.42 -3.10
N ARG A 106 -10.43 -2.26 -2.50
CA ARG A 106 -10.45 -0.96 -3.18
C ARG A 106 -9.37 -0.81 -4.26
N HIS A 107 -8.26 -1.54 -4.13
CA HIS A 107 -7.11 -1.42 -5.03
C HIS A 107 -6.80 -2.73 -5.75
N LYS A 108 -7.79 -3.58 -6.00
CA LYS A 108 -7.59 -4.82 -6.75
C LYS A 108 -7.20 -4.45 -8.20
N PRO A 109 -6.04 -4.87 -8.72
CA PRO A 109 -5.73 -4.68 -10.14
C PRO A 109 -6.80 -5.43 -10.94
N SER A 110 -7.50 -4.72 -11.83
CA SER A 110 -8.47 -5.31 -12.77
C SER A 110 -7.76 -6.06 -13.88
#